data_AF-A0A1D2SSA2-F1
#
_entry.id   AF-A0A1D2SSA2-F1
#
_cell.length_a   1.000
_cell.length_b   1.000
_cell.length_c   1.000
_cell.angle_alpha   90.00
_cell.angle_beta   90.00
_cell.angle_gamma   90.00
#
_symmetry.space_group_name_H-M   'P 1'
#
loop_
_entity.id
_entity.type
_entity.pdbx_description
1 polymer ?
#
loop_
_entity_poly.entity_id
_entity_poly.type
_entity_poly.pdbx_seq_one_letter_code
_entity_poly.pdbx_strand_id
1 'polypeptide(L)'
;MPQNVIISDLTLEQAKYHSKLYRDDGANTQIVDEGGGRYSVVVTFPPDWEPFEGEGEEPASGSDEPVETAPGGTASTPVQTRVPFATLPGPVAGLFWPVITSQALALVVSHKTSGGQIVGGASRLFLADRLGGSRYHVGVDLFCSEGDEVVSMADGEIVAFFRFYTRQTTGEETYALLVDHGDLVVNYGEVKADSPRRYGWRVGDRVRAGQKIARVSGTAMIHFETYTGETRITHKWMQNQANPPAVLRDPTKLLIDLAVGGRRLVPGGVALLASPGYDGLLPASAGWRRRFGGRRWRYDERGVYTEDLGNGPWRTEGEPETCRAMYRLYGPRILAAAARHGVNPALIMMTIATEAAFARDDGFTGPKTFRWEGHVENTDVSPVFRGSYSAGPMQCLATTVRDMLKRHGTRYGLDRYDAFEVAPAIRTRPNPAPASHPLYDAETSIEIGAGEIRMRWSTTGDDPMLVAAAYNAGGIYPSRHSAWGMRAYDDHLDRAARWYGDACAVLSEEGLL
;
A
#
# COMPACT_ATOMS: atom_id res chain seq x y z
N MET A 1 -7.62 2.60 -47.74
CA MET A 1 -6.34 1.89 -47.96
C MET A 1 -5.36 2.42 -46.93
N PRO A 2 -4.54 1.58 -46.28
CA PRO A 2 -3.40 2.06 -45.50
C PRO A 2 -2.49 2.89 -46.41
N GLN A 3 -2.02 4.04 -45.92
CA GLN A 3 -1.03 4.83 -46.66
C GLN A 3 0.34 4.14 -46.56
N ASN A 4 1.16 4.26 -47.61
CA ASN A 4 2.51 3.72 -47.59
C ASN A 4 3.31 4.40 -46.46
N VAL A 5 3.83 3.61 -45.54
CA VAL A 5 4.68 4.13 -44.45
C VAL A 5 6.08 4.33 -44.99
N ILE A 6 6.64 5.52 -44.85
CA ILE A 6 8.01 5.84 -45.27
C ILE A 6 8.83 6.12 -44.01
N ILE A 7 9.94 5.39 -43.86
CA ILE A 7 10.85 5.50 -42.72
C ILE A 7 12.21 5.93 -43.27
N SER A 8 12.58 7.19 -43.03
CA SER A 8 13.73 7.87 -43.67
C SER A 8 14.90 8.10 -42.72
N ASP A 9 16.01 8.62 -43.27
CA ASP A 9 17.25 8.94 -42.55
C ASP A 9 17.92 7.74 -41.84
N LEU A 10 17.78 6.54 -42.42
CA LEU A 10 18.33 5.30 -41.90
C LEU A 10 19.74 5.03 -42.45
N THR A 11 20.58 4.33 -41.70
CA THR A 11 21.73 3.63 -42.28
C THR A 11 21.29 2.39 -43.08
N LEU A 12 22.16 1.87 -43.96
CA LEU A 12 21.85 0.70 -44.78
C LEU A 12 21.48 -0.56 -43.95
N GLU A 13 22.03 -0.72 -42.74
CA GLU A 13 21.65 -1.83 -41.86
C GLU A 13 20.27 -1.62 -41.22
N GLN A 14 19.97 -0.41 -40.75
CA GLN A 14 18.64 -0.07 -40.22
C GLN A 14 17.57 -0.20 -41.32
N ALA A 15 17.85 0.22 -42.55
CA ALA A 15 16.95 0.05 -43.68
C ALA A 15 16.69 -1.44 -44.01
N LYS A 16 17.73 -2.28 -43.96
CA LYS A 16 17.58 -3.75 -44.09
C LYS A 16 16.77 -4.35 -42.92
N TYR A 17 16.97 -3.87 -41.70
CA TYR A 17 16.26 -4.32 -40.51
C TYR A 17 14.76 -4.00 -40.58
N HIS A 18 14.39 -2.73 -40.81
CA HIS A 18 12.98 -2.34 -40.97
C HIS A 18 12.34 -3.03 -42.19
N SER A 19 13.05 -3.13 -43.31
CA SER A 19 12.59 -3.89 -44.48
C SER A 19 12.37 -5.38 -44.19
N LYS A 20 13.09 -5.98 -43.22
CA LYS A 20 12.81 -7.35 -42.77
C LYS A 20 11.59 -7.40 -41.84
N LEU A 21 11.55 -6.55 -40.81
CA LEU A 21 10.49 -6.51 -39.80
C LEU A 21 9.10 -6.44 -40.45
N TYR A 22 8.88 -5.46 -41.32
CA TYR A 22 7.57 -5.31 -41.99
C TYR A 22 7.27 -6.44 -43.00
N ARG A 23 8.28 -7.14 -43.53
CA ARG A 23 8.07 -8.36 -44.35
C ARG A 23 7.75 -9.59 -43.53
N ASP A 24 8.32 -9.72 -42.33
CA ASP A 24 7.96 -10.78 -41.39
C ASP A 24 6.49 -10.62 -40.95
N ASP A 25 6.02 -9.38 -40.80
CA ASP A 25 4.62 -9.01 -40.57
C ASP A 25 3.73 -9.04 -41.84
N GLY A 26 4.25 -9.44 -43.01
CA GLY A 26 3.47 -9.64 -44.24
C GLY A 26 3.27 -8.43 -45.16
N ALA A 27 3.92 -7.29 -44.89
CA ALA A 27 3.89 -6.12 -45.78
C ALA A 27 4.98 -6.17 -46.87
N ASN A 28 4.73 -5.52 -48.01
CA ASN A 28 5.75 -5.31 -49.04
C ASN A 28 6.68 -4.17 -48.63
N THR A 29 7.98 -4.26 -48.93
CA THR A 29 8.95 -3.22 -48.55
C THR A 29 9.97 -2.95 -49.66
N GLN A 30 10.29 -1.68 -49.89
CA GLN A 30 11.37 -1.24 -50.77
C GLN A 30 12.37 -0.37 -50.01
N ILE A 31 13.66 -0.64 -50.17
CA ILE A 31 14.75 0.24 -49.70
C ILE A 31 15.10 1.22 -50.82
N VAL A 32 15.30 2.49 -50.46
CA VAL A 32 15.72 3.58 -51.36
C VAL A 32 16.99 4.21 -50.79
N ASP A 33 17.99 4.46 -51.64
CA ASP A 33 19.20 5.23 -51.29
C ASP A 33 18.90 6.72 -51.51
N GLU A 34 19.11 7.54 -50.49
CA GLU A 34 18.84 9.00 -50.53
C GLU A 34 20.12 9.81 -50.81
N GLY A 35 21.26 9.13 -50.97
CA GLY A 35 22.58 9.74 -51.03
C GLY A 35 23.17 10.05 -49.66
N GLY A 36 24.47 10.35 -49.63
CA GLY A 36 25.18 10.70 -48.39
C GLY A 36 25.26 9.58 -47.33
N GLY A 37 24.95 8.33 -47.71
CA GLY A 37 24.88 7.18 -46.79
C GLY A 37 23.54 7.02 -46.07
N ARG A 38 22.51 7.77 -46.46
CA ARG A 38 21.15 7.74 -45.89
C ARG A 38 20.22 6.90 -46.76
N TYR A 39 19.25 6.25 -46.12
CA TYR A 39 18.32 5.32 -46.75
C TYR A 39 16.90 5.52 -46.22
N SER A 40 15.92 5.30 -47.11
CA SER A 40 14.50 5.19 -46.78
C SER A 40 14.01 3.76 -46.93
N VAL A 41 13.03 3.36 -46.12
CA VAL A 41 12.19 2.17 -46.33
C VAL A 41 10.76 2.61 -46.61
N VAL A 42 10.25 2.26 -47.79
CA VAL A 42 8.83 2.40 -48.13
C VAL A 42 8.14 1.07 -47.86
N VAL A 43 7.08 1.08 -47.06
CA VAL A 43 6.28 -0.08 -46.67
C VAL A 43 4.87 0.04 -47.26
N THR A 44 4.42 -1.00 -47.96
CA THR A 44 3.12 -1.06 -48.63
C THR A 44 2.38 -2.34 -48.21
N PHE A 45 1.33 -2.19 -47.42
CA PHE A 45 0.53 -3.30 -46.91
C PHE A 45 -0.40 -3.88 -48.01
N PRO A 46 -0.53 -5.21 -48.11
CA PRO A 46 -1.56 -5.85 -48.95
C PRO A 46 -2.99 -5.39 -48.60
N PRO A 47 -3.96 -5.46 -49.54
CA PRO A 47 -5.36 -5.11 -49.26
C PRO A 47 -6.06 -6.03 -48.25
N ASP A 48 -5.50 -7.22 -48.04
CA ASP A 48 -5.96 -8.36 -47.23
C ASP A 48 -5.16 -8.54 -45.92
N TRP A 49 -4.46 -7.50 -45.48
CA TRP A 49 -3.63 -7.51 -44.26
C TRP A 49 -4.44 -7.17 -42.99
N GLU A 50 -4.43 -8.06 -42.00
CA GLU A 50 -5.11 -7.90 -40.70
C GLU A 50 -4.10 -7.90 -39.52
N PRO A 51 -4.18 -6.95 -38.57
CA PRO A 51 -3.32 -6.90 -37.37
C PRO A 51 -3.81 -7.81 -36.23
N PHE A 52 -2.94 -8.06 -35.23
CA PHE A 52 -3.22 -8.89 -34.05
C PHE A 52 -3.19 -8.05 -32.74
N GLU A 53 -3.95 -8.46 -31.70
CA GLU A 53 -4.53 -7.57 -30.67
C GLU A 53 -4.34 -8.07 -29.18
N GLY A 54 -4.59 -7.27 -28.10
CA GLY A 54 -4.60 -7.74 -26.66
C GLY A 54 -5.32 -6.91 -25.51
N GLU A 55 -6.36 -7.39 -24.82
CA GLU A 55 -7.07 -6.88 -23.58
C GLU A 55 -6.74 -5.52 -22.82
N GLY A 56 -7.68 -4.55 -22.62
CA GLY A 56 -7.78 -3.61 -21.44
C GLY A 56 -8.29 -2.13 -21.61
N GLU A 57 -8.76 -1.43 -20.54
CA GLU A 57 -9.26 -0.01 -20.54
C GLU A 57 -8.59 0.96 -19.49
N GLU A 58 -9.03 2.24 -19.36
CA GLU A 58 -8.39 3.40 -18.64
C GLU A 58 -9.28 4.09 -17.56
N PRO A 59 -8.73 4.70 -16.45
CA PRO A 59 -8.54 6.19 -16.30
C PRO A 59 -7.43 6.65 -15.27
N ALA A 60 -7.04 7.92 -14.96
CA ALA A 60 -7.14 9.29 -15.55
C ALA A 60 -6.14 10.28 -14.79
N SER A 61 -6.20 11.63 -14.93
CA SER A 61 -5.07 12.56 -14.58
C SER A 61 -5.29 13.84 -13.71
N GLY A 62 -4.20 14.32 -13.05
CA GLY A 62 -4.01 15.59 -12.31
C GLY A 62 -2.55 16.13 -12.40
N SER A 63 -2.20 17.29 -11.82
CA SER A 63 -0.92 18.03 -12.11
C SER A 63 0.01 18.29 -10.90
N ASP A 64 1.33 18.37 -11.13
CA ASP A 64 2.38 18.22 -10.09
C ASP A 64 3.35 19.40 -9.84
N GLU A 65 3.90 19.40 -8.62
CA GLU A 65 5.28 19.83 -8.29
C GLU A 65 5.94 18.80 -7.33
N PRO A 66 7.29 18.69 -7.26
CA PRO A 66 7.96 17.58 -6.57
C PRO A 66 8.17 17.80 -5.06
N VAL A 67 7.84 16.78 -4.26
CA VAL A 67 8.16 16.68 -2.82
C VAL A 67 8.71 15.29 -2.54
N GLU A 68 9.85 15.18 -1.85
CA GLU A 68 10.40 13.89 -1.41
C GLU A 68 9.73 13.41 -0.12
N THR A 69 9.36 12.13 -0.05
CA THR A 69 8.87 11.47 1.17
C THR A 69 9.62 10.15 1.45
N ALA A 70 9.54 9.68 2.70
CA ALA A 70 10.34 8.57 3.21
C ALA A 70 9.94 7.19 2.65
N PRO A 71 10.83 6.18 2.75
CA PRO A 71 10.53 4.79 2.36
C PRO A 71 9.47 4.13 3.26
N GLY A 72 8.77 3.09 2.76
CA GLY A 72 7.65 2.47 3.50
C GLY A 72 7.16 1.10 3.01
N GLY A 73 7.97 0.36 2.26
CA GLY A 73 7.66 -0.99 1.78
C GLY A 73 7.88 -2.06 2.85
N THR A 74 7.09 -3.14 2.81
CA THR A 74 7.28 -4.27 3.74
C THR A 74 8.45 -5.15 3.30
N ALA A 75 9.48 -5.26 4.14
CA ALA A 75 10.65 -6.12 3.90
C ALA A 75 10.21 -7.58 3.73
N SER A 76 10.70 -8.22 2.66
CA SER A 76 10.35 -9.59 2.29
C SER A 76 11.53 -10.29 1.64
N THR A 77 11.61 -11.62 1.79
CA THR A 77 12.69 -12.44 1.21
C THR A 77 12.18 -13.16 -0.04
N PRO A 78 12.44 -12.64 -1.26
CA PRO A 78 12.05 -13.31 -2.49
C PRO A 78 12.88 -14.58 -2.69
N VAL A 79 12.28 -15.59 -3.32
CA VAL A 79 13.03 -16.78 -3.75
C VAL A 79 13.94 -16.42 -4.92
N GLN A 80 15.24 -16.68 -4.79
CA GLN A 80 16.20 -16.51 -5.89
C GLN A 80 15.85 -17.50 -7.00
N THR A 81 15.51 -16.99 -8.18
CA THR A 81 15.23 -17.80 -9.37
C THR A 81 16.54 -18.22 -10.06
N ARG A 82 16.45 -18.98 -11.16
CA ARG A 82 17.61 -19.29 -12.04
C ARG A 82 18.12 -18.08 -12.85
N VAL A 83 17.52 -16.90 -12.68
CA VAL A 83 17.97 -15.63 -13.23
C VAL A 83 18.53 -14.80 -12.07
N PRO A 84 19.78 -14.29 -12.13
CA PRO A 84 20.32 -13.46 -11.06
C PRO A 84 19.47 -12.21 -10.83
N PHE A 85 19.31 -11.80 -9.56
CA PHE A 85 18.62 -10.55 -9.25
C PHE A 85 19.31 -9.35 -9.90
N ALA A 86 18.52 -8.35 -10.27
CA ALA A 86 19.01 -7.04 -10.68
C ALA A 86 19.73 -6.35 -9.52
N THR A 87 20.79 -5.62 -9.85
CA THR A 87 21.58 -4.83 -8.90
C THR A 87 22.03 -3.55 -9.58
N LEU A 88 22.08 -2.46 -8.83
CA LEU A 88 22.67 -1.19 -9.22
C LEU A 88 23.68 -0.78 -8.13
N PRO A 89 24.81 -0.16 -8.48
CA PRO A 89 25.80 0.27 -7.50
C PRO A 89 25.29 1.47 -6.68
N GLY A 90 25.74 1.55 -5.43
CA GLY A 90 25.42 2.66 -4.52
C GLY A 90 24.34 2.34 -3.48
N PRO A 91 24.00 3.31 -2.61
CA PRO A 91 22.98 3.13 -1.57
C PRO A 91 21.56 3.25 -2.16
N VAL A 92 20.67 2.34 -1.78
CA VAL A 92 19.26 2.32 -2.24
C VAL A 92 18.52 3.62 -1.93
N ALA A 93 18.88 4.33 -0.86
CA ALA A 93 18.33 5.65 -0.50
C ALA A 93 18.72 6.80 -1.45
N GLY A 94 19.56 6.54 -2.46
CA GLY A 94 19.81 7.43 -3.59
C GLY A 94 18.99 7.10 -4.85
N LEU A 95 18.29 5.97 -4.85
CA LEU A 95 17.46 5.49 -5.96
C LEU A 95 15.98 5.86 -5.74
N PHE A 96 15.19 5.91 -6.81
CA PHE A 96 13.77 6.22 -6.77
C PHE A 96 12.87 5.03 -7.12
N TRP A 97 11.75 4.90 -6.42
CA TRP A 97 10.65 4.04 -6.82
C TRP A 97 10.10 4.50 -8.19
N PRO A 98 9.98 3.62 -9.20
CA PRO A 98 9.86 4.02 -10.61
C PRO A 98 8.50 4.60 -11.04
N VAL A 99 7.47 4.57 -10.19
CA VAL A 99 6.13 5.08 -10.54
C VAL A 99 5.54 5.98 -9.45
N ILE A 100 5.15 7.18 -9.87
CA ILE A 100 4.41 8.17 -9.10
C ILE A 100 2.93 7.80 -9.20
N THR A 101 2.41 7.13 -8.17
CA THR A 101 1.06 6.59 -8.16
C THR A 101 0.39 6.72 -6.78
N SER A 102 -0.94 6.86 -6.78
CA SER A 102 -1.81 6.88 -5.61
C SER A 102 -2.36 5.49 -5.23
N GLN A 103 -2.06 4.44 -6.00
CA GLN A 103 -2.57 3.10 -5.75
C GLN A 103 -2.22 2.57 -4.36
N ALA A 104 -3.20 1.96 -3.67
CA ALA A 104 -3.00 1.36 -2.35
C ALA A 104 -2.00 0.18 -2.35
N LEU A 105 -1.74 -0.40 -3.52
CA LEU A 105 -0.77 -1.48 -3.73
C LEU A 105 0.56 -0.99 -4.33
N ALA A 106 0.80 0.33 -4.42
CA ALA A 106 1.93 0.94 -5.13
C ALA A 106 3.31 0.35 -4.80
N LEU A 107 3.55 -0.05 -3.54
CA LEU A 107 4.83 -0.62 -3.07
C LEU A 107 4.79 -2.16 -2.94
N VAL A 108 3.74 -2.83 -3.43
CA VAL A 108 3.60 -4.28 -3.37
C VAL A 108 4.28 -4.93 -4.57
N VAL A 109 5.52 -5.35 -4.39
CA VAL A 109 6.26 -6.12 -5.40
C VAL A 109 5.66 -7.53 -5.48
N SER A 110 5.11 -7.88 -6.64
CA SER A 110 4.52 -9.20 -6.86
C SER A 110 5.62 -10.26 -6.97
N HIS A 111 5.66 -11.21 -6.04
CA HIS A 111 6.74 -12.20 -5.95
C HIS A 111 6.36 -13.48 -5.21
N LYS A 112 7.23 -14.49 -5.29
CA LYS A 112 7.16 -15.71 -4.46
C LYS A 112 8.21 -15.66 -3.34
N THR A 113 7.80 -15.89 -2.10
CA THR A 113 8.70 -15.88 -0.94
C THR A 113 9.54 -17.16 -0.88
N SER A 114 10.61 -17.15 -0.08
CA SER A 114 11.37 -18.35 0.27
C SER A 114 10.49 -19.45 0.93
N GLY A 115 9.44 -19.07 1.64
CA GLY A 115 8.41 -19.97 2.19
C GLY A 115 7.38 -20.47 1.15
N GLY A 116 7.53 -20.11 -0.12
CA GLY A 116 6.68 -20.58 -1.22
C GLY A 116 5.33 -19.88 -1.39
N GLN A 117 4.99 -18.92 -0.51
CA GLN A 117 3.79 -18.09 -0.63
C GLN A 117 3.94 -17.06 -1.76
N ILE A 118 2.81 -16.58 -2.31
CA ILE A 118 2.79 -15.47 -3.27
C ILE A 118 2.40 -14.18 -2.53
N VAL A 119 3.14 -13.11 -2.77
CA VAL A 119 2.83 -11.73 -2.39
C VAL A 119 2.43 -10.99 -3.66
N GLY A 120 1.43 -10.09 -3.57
CA GLY A 120 0.93 -9.34 -4.73
C GLY A 120 0.12 -10.21 -5.72
N GLY A 121 0.21 -9.90 -7.01
CA GLY A 121 -0.54 -10.58 -8.06
C GLY A 121 0.20 -11.78 -8.65
N ALA A 122 -0.43 -12.96 -8.64
CA ALA A 122 0.17 -14.20 -9.16
C ALA A 122 0.48 -14.15 -10.68
N SER A 123 -0.22 -13.33 -11.46
CA SER A 123 0.06 -13.06 -12.87
C SER A 123 1.12 -11.96 -13.11
N ARG A 124 1.38 -11.14 -12.08
CA ARG A 124 2.22 -9.93 -12.12
C ARG A 124 3.67 -10.17 -11.68
N LEU A 125 3.97 -11.34 -11.09
CA LEU A 125 5.30 -11.70 -10.60
C LEU A 125 6.24 -12.22 -11.70
N PHE A 126 7.55 -12.12 -11.47
CA PHE A 126 8.58 -12.64 -12.37
C PHE A 126 8.47 -14.17 -12.49
N LEU A 127 8.57 -14.69 -13.72
CA LEU A 127 8.27 -16.07 -14.13
C LEU A 127 6.81 -16.54 -14.00
N ALA A 128 5.83 -15.64 -13.85
CA ALA A 128 4.43 -15.98 -14.01
C ALA A 128 4.14 -16.54 -15.44
N ASP A 129 3.13 -17.41 -15.55
CA ASP A 129 2.73 -17.98 -16.84
C ASP A 129 2.10 -16.91 -17.74
N ARG A 130 2.61 -16.79 -18.97
CA ARG A 130 2.01 -15.99 -20.05
C ARG A 130 1.69 -16.88 -21.24
N LEU A 131 0.67 -16.51 -22.02
CA LEU A 131 0.23 -17.25 -23.23
C LEU A 131 0.00 -18.75 -22.94
N GLY A 132 -0.83 -19.07 -21.95
CA GLY A 132 -1.20 -20.44 -21.59
C GLY A 132 -0.04 -21.32 -21.09
N GLY A 133 1.01 -20.74 -20.50
CA GLY A 133 2.21 -21.46 -20.06
C GLY A 133 3.25 -21.68 -21.17
N SER A 134 3.11 -21.05 -22.34
CA SER A 134 4.14 -21.13 -23.40
C SER A 134 5.29 -20.12 -23.20
N ARG A 135 5.05 -19.01 -22.49
CA ARG A 135 6.01 -17.93 -22.23
C ARG A 135 6.16 -17.67 -20.73
N TYR A 136 7.36 -17.32 -20.27
CA TYR A 136 7.56 -16.76 -18.93
C TYR A 136 7.34 -15.25 -18.93
N HIS A 137 6.78 -14.75 -17.84
CA HIS A 137 6.85 -13.34 -17.52
C HIS A 137 8.31 -12.95 -17.18
N VAL A 138 8.86 -11.96 -17.89
CA VAL A 138 10.27 -11.53 -17.79
C VAL A 138 10.46 -10.18 -17.08
N GLY A 139 9.37 -9.60 -16.56
CA GLY A 139 9.38 -8.43 -15.69
C GLY A 139 8.57 -8.65 -14.42
N VAL A 140 8.26 -7.56 -13.72
CA VAL A 140 7.24 -7.48 -12.67
C VAL A 140 6.27 -6.35 -13.02
N ASP A 141 4.96 -6.63 -13.01
CA ASP A 141 3.95 -5.62 -13.33
C ASP A 141 3.62 -4.79 -12.08
N LEU A 142 4.12 -3.56 -12.03
CA LEU A 142 3.91 -2.66 -10.90
C LEU A 142 2.44 -2.20 -10.79
N PHE A 143 1.94 -1.98 -9.57
CA PHE A 143 0.60 -1.49 -9.35
C PHE A 143 0.55 0.05 -9.46
N CYS A 144 -0.08 0.55 -10.51
CA CYS A 144 -0.35 1.97 -10.75
C CYS A 144 -1.70 2.12 -11.50
N SER A 145 -2.14 3.34 -11.73
CA SER A 145 -3.29 3.69 -12.57
C SER A 145 -2.85 3.98 -14.01
N GLU A 146 -3.80 4.08 -14.95
CA GLU A 146 -3.50 4.73 -16.23
C GLU A 146 -3.01 6.14 -15.97
N GLY A 147 -2.00 6.57 -16.73
CA GLY A 147 -1.69 7.98 -16.80
C GLY A 147 -0.93 8.56 -15.62
N ASP A 148 -0.68 7.77 -14.59
CA ASP A 148 0.32 8.02 -13.54
C ASP A 148 1.69 8.32 -14.17
N GLU A 149 2.57 8.98 -13.42
CA GLU A 149 3.84 9.49 -13.95
C GLU A 149 4.98 8.51 -13.63
N VAL A 150 5.85 8.24 -14.61
CA VAL A 150 6.96 7.28 -14.51
C VAL A 150 8.27 8.04 -14.37
N VAL A 151 9.13 7.61 -13.44
CA VAL A 151 10.41 8.27 -13.15
C VAL A 151 11.61 7.36 -13.34
N SER A 152 12.72 7.97 -13.78
CA SER A 152 14.01 7.29 -13.86
C SER A 152 14.50 6.96 -12.44
N MET A 153 14.90 5.71 -12.21
CA MET A 153 15.20 5.23 -10.86
C MET A 153 16.59 5.64 -10.36
N ALA A 154 17.47 6.00 -11.30
CA ALA A 154 18.82 6.51 -11.09
C ALA A 154 19.16 7.49 -12.23
N ASP A 155 20.32 8.12 -12.20
CA ASP A 155 20.86 8.82 -13.38
C ASP A 155 21.11 7.81 -14.52
N GLY A 156 20.91 8.21 -15.77
CA GLY A 156 21.03 7.31 -16.91
C GLY A 156 20.93 7.98 -18.28
N GLU A 157 20.87 7.19 -19.34
CA GLU A 157 20.67 7.61 -20.74
C GLU A 157 19.49 6.84 -21.35
N ILE A 158 18.62 7.52 -22.10
CA ILE A 158 17.51 6.84 -22.80
C ILE A 158 18.06 6.12 -24.02
N VAL A 159 18.14 4.79 -24.00
CA VAL A 159 18.81 3.99 -25.03
C VAL A 159 17.89 3.40 -26.09
N ALA A 160 16.58 3.32 -25.83
CA ALA A 160 15.56 2.99 -26.83
C ALA A 160 14.14 3.44 -26.42
N PHE A 161 13.29 3.76 -27.41
CA PHE A 161 11.84 3.93 -27.24
C PHE A 161 11.11 3.38 -28.47
N PHE A 162 10.20 2.41 -28.30
CA PHE A 162 9.52 1.71 -29.41
C PHE A 162 8.19 1.07 -28.99
N ARG A 163 7.31 0.77 -29.95
CA ARG A 163 6.03 0.09 -29.69
C ARG A 163 6.25 -1.30 -29.08
N PHE A 164 5.57 -1.59 -27.97
CA PHE A 164 5.76 -2.79 -27.17
C PHE A 164 4.54 -3.73 -27.22
N TYR A 165 3.34 -3.19 -27.03
CA TYR A 165 2.10 -3.98 -26.95
C TYR A 165 0.89 -3.12 -27.37
N THR A 166 -0.04 -3.68 -28.14
CA THR A 166 -1.25 -2.99 -28.62
C THR A 166 -2.48 -3.59 -27.96
N ARG A 167 -3.41 -2.74 -27.49
CA ARG A 167 -4.59 -3.18 -26.73
C ARG A 167 -5.76 -3.57 -27.64
N GLN A 168 -6.46 -4.68 -27.36
CA GLN A 168 -7.59 -5.20 -28.19
C GLN A 168 -8.80 -4.26 -28.08
N THR A 169 -9.33 -4.12 -26.86
CA THR A 169 -10.47 -3.28 -26.46
C THR A 169 -10.41 -1.87 -27.01
N THR A 170 -9.24 -1.24 -26.92
CA THR A 170 -9.05 0.21 -27.07
C THR A 170 -8.19 0.60 -28.28
N GLY A 171 -7.50 -0.35 -28.91
CA GLY A 171 -6.52 -0.09 -29.96
C GLY A 171 -5.25 0.65 -29.49
N GLU A 172 -5.10 0.92 -28.17
CA GLU A 172 -4.00 1.74 -27.64
C GLU A 172 -2.65 1.06 -27.88
N GLU A 173 -1.75 1.74 -28.59
CA GLU A 173 -0.35 1.34 -28.68
C GLU A 173 0.43 1.80 -27.44
N THR A 174 0.90 0.82 -26.67
CA THR A 174 1.80 1.02 -25.54
C THR A 174 3.25 0.80 -25.97
N TYR A 175 4.18 1.49 -25.31
CA TYR A 175 5.58 1.59 -25.70
C TYR A 175 6.50 1.05 -24.60
N ALA A 176 7.70 0.63 -25.00
CA ALA A 176 8.81 0.29 -24.12
C ALA A 176 9.79 1.46 -24.09
N LEU A 177 10.22 1.84 -22.89
CA LEU A 177 11.21 2.89 -22.67
C LEU A 177 12.41 2.29 -21.94
N LEU A 178 13.53 2.12 -22.65
CA LEU A 178 14.74 1.56 -22.07
C LEU A 178 15.69 2.69 -21.65
N VAL A 179 16.08 2.68 -20.37
CA VAL A 179 17.09 3.59 -19.81
C VAL A 179 18.29 2.78 -19.35
N ASP A 180 19.48 3.20 -19.75
CA ASP A 180 20.77 2.64 -19.33
C ASP A 180 21.31 3.42 -18.13
N HIS A 181 21.50 2.72 -17.01
CA HIS A 181 22.05 3.22 -15.76
C HIS A 181 23.50 2.75 -15.52
N GLY A 182 24.20 2.29 -16.57
CA GLY A 182 25.59 1.84 -16.56
C GLY A 182 25.70 0.33 -16.39
N ASP A 183 25.51 -0.17 -15.17
CA ASP A 183 25.57 -1.63 -14.89
C ASP A 183 24.24 -2.35 -15.22
N LEU A 184 23.15 -1.60 -15.36
CA LEU A 184 21.79 -2.11 -15.54
C LEU A 184 21.00 -1.26 -16.55
N VAL A 185 20.40 -1.90 -17.54
CA VAL A 185 19.33 -1.32 -18.37
C VAL A 185 17.98 -1.71 -17.78
N VAL A 186 17.10 -0.72 -17.62
CA VAL A 186 15.71 -0.90 -17.16
C VAL A 186 14.76 -0.63 -18.32
N ASN A 187 13.84 -1.55 -18.58
CA ASN A 187 12.66 -1.27 -19.41
C ASN A 187 11.51 -0.80 -18.51
N TYR A 188 11.10 0.45 -18.72
CA TYR A 188 9.85 1.01 -18.24
C TYR A 188 8.76 0.69 -19.28
N GLY A 189 8.32 -0.57 -19.29
CA GLY A 189 7.38 -1.07 -20.30
C GLY A 189 5.93 -0.64 -20.05
N GLU A 190 5.14 -0.64 -21.13
CA GLU A 190 3.72 -0.28 -21.16
C GLU A 190 3.46 1.21 -20.83
N VAL A 191 4.23 2.10 -21.45
CA VAL A 191 4.08 3.56 -21.34
C VAL A 191 3.38 4.20 -22.56
N LYS A 192 2.83 5.40 -22.42
CA LYS A 192 2.14 6.11 -23.52
C LYS A 192 3.08 6.63 -24.60
N ALA A 193 2.61 6.54 -25.86
CA ALA A 193 3.33 6.94 -27.07
C ALA A 193 3.80 8.41 -27.08
N ASP A 194 3.10 9.32 -26.40
CA ASP A 194 3.41 10.75 -26.38
C ASP A 194 4.55 11.12 -25.40
N SER A 195 5.02 10.18 -24.58
CA SER A 195 6.04 10.40 -23.54
C SER A 195 7.27 11.21 -24.00
N PRO A 196 7.95 10.92 -25.13
CA PRO A 196 9.10 11.71 -25.57
C PRO A 196 8.75 13.19 -25.80
N ARG A 197 7.58 13.43 -26.40
CA ARG A 197 7.06 14.78 -26.69
C ARG A 197 6.59 15.50 -25.41
N ARG A 198 6.00 14.77 -24.46
CA ARG A 198 5.51 15.31 -23.18
C ARG A 198 6.64 15.79 -22.28
N TYR A 199 7.71 15.00 -22.16
CA TYR A 199 8.84 15.29 -21.26
C TYR A 199 10.05 15.94 -21.96
N GLY A 200 9.97 16.17 -23.27
CA GLY A 200 10.95 16.94 -24.02
C GLY A 200 12.28 16.23 -24.29
N TRP A 201 12.29 14.88 -24.31
CA TRP A 201 13.48 14.06 -24.53
C TRP A 201 13.40 13.26 -25.84
N ARG A 202 14.56 12.78 -26.29
CA ARG A 202 14.74 11.79 -27.36
C ARG A 202 15.70 10.68 -26.90
N VAL A 203 15.78 9.60 -27.67
CA VAL A 203 16.82 8.57 -27.48
C VAL A 203 18.21 9.22 -27.61
N GLY A 204 19.12 8.87 -26.70
CA GLY A 204 20.44 9.48 -26.53
C GLY A 204 20.49 10.63 -25.51
N ASP A 205 19.34 11.11 -25.00
CA ASP A 205 19.35 12.13 -23.96
C ASP A 205 19.60 11.52 -22.56
N ARG A 206 20.29 12.29 -21.72
CA ARG A 206 20.58 11.95 -20.32
C ARG A 206 19.40 12.32 -19.42
N VAL A 207 19.11 11.43 -18.47
CA VAL A 207 18.06 11.57 -17.45
C VAL A 207 18.66 11.47 -16.06
N ARG A 208 18.00 12.09 -15.08
CA ARG A 208 18.40 12.06 -13.66
C ARG A 208 17.52 11.15 -12.82
N ALA A 209 18.05 10.68 -11.70
CA ALA A 209 17.28 10.03 -10.65
C ALA A 209 16.07 10.89 -10.23
N GLY A 210 14.87 10.29 -10.24
CA GLY A 210 13.61 10.98 -9.94
C GLY A 210 13.05 11.85 -11.07
N GLN A 211 13.76 11.99 -12.20
CA GLN A 211 13.24 12.71 -13.37
C GLN A 211 12.06 11.96 -13.98
N LYS A 212 10.98 12.68 -14.28
CA LYS A 212 9.83 12.17 -15.03
C LYS A 212 10.21 11.90 -16.49
N ILE A 213 9.93 10.68 -16.94
CA ILE A 213 10.34 10.18 -18.26
C ILE A 213 9.17 9.65 -19.09
N ALA A 214 8.07 9.20 -18.48
CA ALA A 214 6.91 8.70 -19.21
C ALA A 214 5.60 8.79 -18.42
N ARG A 215 4.47 8.49 -19.08
CA ARG A 215 3.20 8.16 -18.40
C ARG A 215 2.90 6.68 -18.55
N VAL A 216 2.31 6.07 -17.52
CA VAL A 216 1.73 4.73 -17.59
C VAL A 216 0.68 4.72 -18.71
N SER A 217 0.72 3.72 -19.59
CA SER A 217 -0.35 3.51 -20.57
C SER A 217 -1.65 3.11 -19.89
N GLY A 218 -2.71 2.94 -20.67
CA GLY A 218 -3.96 2.49 -20.12
C GLY A 218 -3.91 1.13 -19.43
N THR A 219 -2.86 0.31 -19.59
CA THR A 219 -2.75 -1.02 -18.95
C THR A 219 -2.76 -1.00 -17.41
N ALA A 220 -2.62 0.19 -16.79
CA ALA A 220 -2.61 0.35 -15.33
C ALA A 220 -1.55 -0.54 -14.65
N MET A 221 -0.38 -0.61 -15.29
CA MET A 221 0.84 -1.21 -14.79
C MET A 221 2.05 -0.68 -15.55
N ILE A 222 3.21 -0.69 -14.89
CA ILE A 222 4.50 -0.61 -15.58
C ILE A 222 5.09 -2.01 -15.61
N HIS A 223 5.38 -2.47 -16.82
CA HIS A 223 6.02 -3.76 -17.08
C HIS A 223 7.53 -3.60 -16.88
N PHE A 224 7.97 -3.76 -15.63
CA PHE A 224 9.34 -3.45 -15.23
C PHE A 224 10.26 -4.65 -15.51
N GLU A 225 11.08 -4.58 -16.56
CA GLU A 225 12.09 -5.59 -16.90
C GLU A 225 13.51 -5.04 -16.66
N THR A 226 14.47 -5.92 -16.38
CA THR A 226 15.88 -5.52 -16.12
C THR A 226 16.88 -6.37 -16.89
N TYR A 227 17.92 -5.70 -17.40
CA TYR A 227 18.94 -6.29 -18.26
C TYR A 227 20.35 -5.77 -17.90
N THR A 228 21.40 -6.48 -18.30
CA THR A 228 22.82 -6.03 -18.14
C THR A 228 23.50 -5.76 -19.48
N GLY A 229 24.43 -4.81 -19.51
CA GLY A 229 25.09 -4.36 -20.74
C GLY A 229 24.16 -3.52 -21.62
N GLU A 230 24.66 -3.12 -22.79
CA GLU A 230 24.02 -2.15 -23.73
C GLU A 230 22.75 -2.67 -24.42
N THR A 231 21.77 -3.15 -23.64
CA THR A 231 20.52 -3.72 -24.12
C THR A 231 19.62 -2.62 -24.70
N ARG A 232 19.22 -2.74 -25.96
CA ARG A 232 18.35 -1.76 -26.65
C ARG A 232 17.03 -2.35 -27.16
N ILE A 233 16.72 -3.59 -26.76
CA ILE A 233 15.50 -4.34 -27.08
C ILE A 233 15.03 -5.12 -25.86
N THR A 234 13.75 -5.50 -25.81
CA THR A 234 13.22 -6.41 -24.77
C THR A 234 13.45 -7.88 -25.15
N HIS A 235 13.60 -8.77 -24.17
CA HIS A 235 13.90 -10.18 -24.39
C HIS A 235 12.82 -11.11 -23.82
N LYS A 236 12.01 -11.70 -24.71
CA LYS A 236 11.09 -12.79 -24.36
C LYS A 236 11.84 -14.08 -23.99
N TRP A 237 11.27 -14.85 -23.05
CA TRP A 237 11.72 -16.19 -22.70
C TRP A 237 10.56 -17.18 -22.80
N MET A 238 10.71 -18.19 -23.66
CA MET A 238 9.72 -19.25 -23.88
C MET A 238 9.99 -20.44 -22.95
N GLN A 239 8.95 -21.14 -22.47
CA GLN A 239 9.14 -22.20 -21.48
C GLN A 239 9.86 -23.45 -22.04
N ASN A 240 9.86 -23.62 -23.38
CA ASN A 240 10.66 -24.64 -24.06
C ASN A 240 12.16 -24.29 -24.20
N GLN A 241 12.59 -23.10 -23.78
CA GLN A 241 14.01 -22.69 -23.77
C GLN A 241 14.63 -22.99 -22.41
N ALA A 242 15.56 -23.94 -22.38
CA ALA A 242 16.18 -24.44 -21.15
C ALA A 242 16.90 -23.34 -20.32
N ASN A 243 17.43 -22.32 -20.96
CA ASN A 243 18.18 -21.22 -20.35
C ASN A 243 17.49 -19.86 -20.59
N PRO A 244 17.60 -18.90 -19.65
CA PRO A 244 17.17 -17.52 -19.88
C PRO A 244 18.05 -16.81 -20.91
N PRO A 245 17.57 -15.67 -21.48
CA PRO A 245 18.45 -14.71 -22.13
C PRO A 245 19.56 -14.26 -21.16
N ALA A 246 20.83 -14.37 -21.56
CA ALA A 246 21.96 -14.18 -20.63
C ALA A 246 22.06 -12.77 -20.01
N VAL A 247 21.50 -11.76 -20.70
CA VAL A 247 21.42 -10.37 -20.21
C VAL A 247 20.29 -10.15 -19.19
N LEU A 248 19.26 -11.00 -19.16
CA LEU A 248 18.08 -10.83 -18.30
C LEU A 248 18.47 -10.89 -16.82
N ARG A 249 17.89 -10.00 -16.02
CA ARG A 249 17.96 -10.00 -14.56
C ARG A 249 16.56 -10.01 -13.96
N ASP A 250 16.44 -10.61 -12.79
CA ASP A 250 15.20 -10.70 -12.03
C ASP A 250 15.03 -9.39 -11.21
N PRO A 251 14.07 -8.51 -11.54
CA PRO A 251 13.96 -7.20 -10.90
C PRO A 251 13.41 -7.28 -9.47
N THR A 252 12.92 -8.45 -9.04
CA THR A 252 12.14 -8.63 -7.81
C THR A 252 12.84 -8.08 -6.57
N LYS A 253 14.12 -8.45 -6.33
CA LYS A 253 14.84 -7.98 -5.15
C LYS A 253 15.12 -6.48 -5.21
N LEU A 254 15.54 -5.96 -6.37
CA LEU A 254 15.78 -4.53 -6.56
C LEU A 254 14.52 -3.71 -6.25
N LEU A 255 13.35 -4.16 -6.74
CA LEU A 255 12.07 -3.54 -6.43
C LEU A 255 11.71 -3.64 -4.93
N ILE A 256 11.95 -4.78 -4.27
CA ILE A 256 11.69 -4.91 -2.83
C ILE A 256 12.58 -3.95 -2.03
N ASP A 257 13.87 -3.86 -2.37
CA ASP A 257 14.80 -2.94 -1.74
C ASP A 257 14.37 -1.48 -1.97
N LEU A 258 13.96 -1.11 -3.19
CA LEU A 258 13.42 0.22 -3.51
C LEU A 258 12.13 0.55 -2.74
N ALA A 259 11.22 -0.41 -2.59
CA ALA A 259 10.01 -0.21 -1.82
C ALA A 259 10.34 0.06 -0.34
N VAL A 260 11.25 -0.73 0.24
CA VAL A 260 11.67 -0.67 1.65
C VAL A 260 12.56 0.54 1.96
N GLY A 261 13.41 0.98 1.03
CA GLY A 261 14.50 1.93 1.32
C GLY A 261 14.82 2.96 0.23
N GLY A 262 14.07 2.99 -0.87
CA GLY A 262 14.21 3.97 -1.95
C GLY A 262 13.40 5.25 -1.72
N ARG A 263 13.76 6.32 -2.44
CA ARG A 263 13.01 7.58 -2.48
C ARG A 263 11.69 7.39 -3.23
N ARG A 264 10.64 8.11 -2.84
CA ARG A 264 9.37 8.14 -3.56
C ARG A 264 8.95 9.56 -3.88
N LEU A 265 8.32 9.71 -5.05
CA LEU A 265 7.56 10.87 -5.47
C LEU A 265 6.08 10.47 -5.55
N VAL A 266 5.17 11.38 -5.21
CA VAL A 266 3.71 11.14 -5.10
C VAL A 266 2.93 12.01 -6.09
N PRO A 267 1.75 11.57 -6.59
CA PRO A 267 1.07 12.28 -7.67
C PRO A 267 0.60 13.67 -7.26
N GLY A 268 0.87 14.65 -8.12
CA GLY A 268 0.25 15.97 -7.99
C GLY A 268 -1.27 15.89 -8.01
N GLY A 269 -1.92 16.62 -7.10
CA GLY A 269 -3.39 16.56 -6.93
C GLY A 269 -3.87 15.46 -5.99
N VAL A 270 -3.04 14.46 -5.64
CA VAL A 270 -3.07 13.97 -4.27
C VAL A 270 -2.55 15.12 -3.42
N ALA A 271 -3.47 15.85 -2.80
CA ALA A 271 -3.08 16.76 -1.75
C ALA A 271 -2.30 15.95 -0.72
N LEU A 272 -1.10 16.43 -0.36
CA LEU A 272 -0.43 15.93 0.83
C LEU A 272 -1.31 16.28 2.05
N LEU A 273 -2.21 15.36 2.37
CA LEU A 273 -1.99 14.63 3.60
C LEU A 273 -0.60 14.00 3.55
N ALA A 274 0.40 14.84 3.85
CA ALA A 274 1.32 14.43 4.88
C ALA A 274 0.47 14.00 6.08
N SER A 275 0.93 13.05 6.88
CA SER A 275 0.52 12.99 8.29
C SER A 275 0.50 14.44 8.80
N PRO A 276 -0.65 15.06 9.11
CA PRO A 276 -0.84 16.51 8.94
C PRO A 276 -0.11 17.31 10.02
N GLY A 277 1.19 17.49 9.81
CA GLY A 277 2.18 17.58 10.90
C GLY A 277 2.15 16.40 11.90
N TYR A 278 1.32 15.37 11.67
CA TYR A 278 0.31 14.87 12.63
C TYR A 278 0.37 15.65 13.96
N ASP A 279 -0.26 16.83 13.98
CA ASP A 279 -0.17 17.80 15.05
C ASP A 279 -0.89 17.40 16.36
N GLY A 280 -1.50 16.22 16.38
CA GLY A 280 -2.05 15.58 17.56
C GLY A 280 -0.97 15.01 18.50
N LEU A 281 -1.41 14.32 19.55
CA LEU A 281 -0.49 13.73 20.52
C LEU A 281 0.13 12.45 19.95
N LEU A 282 1.45 12.41 19.81
CA LEU A 282 2.18 11.13 19.71
C LEU A 282 2.17 10.41 21.08
N PRO A 283 2.47 9.10 21.13
CA PRO A 283 2.86 8.41 22.35
C PRO A 283 3.89 9.20 23.15
N ALA A 284 3.58 9.56 24.40
CA ALA A 284 4.61 10.07 25.30
C ALA A 284 5.41 8.91 25.92
N SER A 285 6.48 9.25 26.62
CA SER A 285 7.22 8.29 27.45
C SER A 285 7.04 8.58 28.94
N ALA A 286 7.00 7.51 29.73
CA ALA A 286 6.86 7.61 31.18
C ALA A 286 7.71 6.56 31.90
N GLY A 287 8.50 7.02 32.88
CA GLY A 287 9.34 6.17 33.72
C GLY A 287 8.57 5.18 34.62
N TRP A 288 9.32 4.22 35.16
CA TRP A 288 8.84 3.06 35.91
C TRP A 288 7.83 3.38 37.01
N ARG A 289 6.62 2.82 36.85
CA ARG A 289 5.42 3.06 37.67
C ARG A 289 4.71 1.75 38.04
N ARG A 290 3.71 1.86 38.93
CA ARG A 290 2.89 0.76 39.45
C ARG A 290 1.52 1.32 39.88
N ARG A 291 0.46 0.53 39.75
CA ARG A 291 -0.85 0.81 40.35
C ARG A 291 -1.26 -0.34 41.28
N PHE A 292 -1.90 -0.02 42.40
CA PHE A 292 -2.51 -0.97 43.36
C PHE A 292 -1.65 -2.19 43.80
N GLY A 293 -0.32 -2.08 43.75
CA GLY A 293 0.60 -3.17 44.14
C GLY A 293 1.01 -4.15 43.04
N GLY A 294 0.47 -4.04 41.82
CA GLY A 294 0.70 -4.98 40.71
C GLY A 294 2.07 -4.87 40.02
N ARG A 295 2.18 -5.49 38.84
CA ARG A 295 3.35 -5.42 37.93
C ARG A 295 3.83 -3.97 37.75
N ARG A 296 5.15 -3.77 37.66
CA ARG A 296 5.72 -2.46 37.29
C ARG A 296 5.87 -2.36 35.79
N TRP A 297 5.54 -1.19 35.25
CA TRP A 297 5.71 -0.89 33.84
C TRP A 297 6.32 0.49 33.61
N ARG A 298 6.86 0.68 32.41
CA ARG A 298 7.15 1.96 31.77
C ARG A 298 6.61 1.90 30.34
N TYR A 299 6.50 3.03 29.66
CA TYR A 299 6.21 3.05 28.22
C TYR A 299 6.97 4.18 27.54
N ASP A 300 7.14 4.04 26.24
CA ASP A 300 7.73 5.00 25.32
C ASP A 300 7.16 4.77 23.90
N GLU A 301 7.67 5.49 22.91
CA GLU A 301 7.29 5.41 21.50
C GLU A 301 7.46 4.02 20.85
N ARG A 302 8.04 3.04 21.56
CA ARG A 302 8.26 1.66 21.12
C ARG A 302 7.34 0.64 21.80
N GLY A 303 6.56 1.07 22.80
CA GLY A 303 5.55 0.24 23.47
C GLY A 303 5.64 0.20 25.00
N VAL A 304 4.97 -0.79 25.61
CA VAL A 304 4.98 -1.01 27.07
C VAL A 304 6.13 -1.94 27.45
N TYR A 305 6.86 -1.64 28.52
CA TYR A 305 7.93 -2.50 29.07
C TYR A 305 7.59 -2.87 30.50
N THR A 306 7.98 -4.07 30.95
CA THR A 306 7.74 -4.55 32.32
C THR A 306 8.99 -5.23 32.87
N GLU A 307 9.17 -5.19 34.20
CA GLU A 307 10.39 -5.72 34.86
C GLU A 307 10.62 -7.22 34.62
N ASP A 308 9.55 -7.96 34.30
CA ASP A 308 9.53 -9.40 34.07
C ASP A 308 9.72 -9.83 32.59
N LEU A 309 9.66 -8.91 31.61
CA LEU A 309 9.86 -9.23 30.19
C LEU A 309 11.32 -9.01 29.72
N GLY A 310 12.11 -8.21 30.44
CA GLY A 310 13.49 -7.89 30.08
C GLY A 310 13.62 -6.62 29.21
N ASN A 311 14.53 -6.65 28.24
CA ASN A 311 14.99 -5.43 27.55
C ASN A 311 14.09 -4.95 26.38
N GLY A 312 13.05 -5.69 26.02
CA GLY A 312 12.14 -5.37 24.91
C GLY A 312 10.76 -4.86 25.37
N PRO A 313 10.04 -4.13 24.52
CA PRO A 313 8.63 -3.84 24.75
C PRO A 313 7.78 -5.11 24.56
N TRP A 314 6.60 -5.13 25.15
CA TRP A 314 5.54 -6.10 24.85
C TRP A 314 5.10 -5.91 23.39
N ARG A 315 5.13 -6.99 22.62
CA ARG A 315 4.61 -7.13 21.25
C ARG A 315 4.02 -8.53 21.09
N THR A 316 3.23 -8.79 20.05
CA THR A 316 2.89 -10.16 19.66
C THR A 316 4.10 -10.90 19.10
N GLU A 317 3.99 -12.22 18.99
CA GLU A 317 5.04 -13.05 18.39
C GLU A 317 5.03 -12.88 16.86
N GLY A 318 6.12 -12.33 16.32
CA GLY A 318 6.32 -12.13 14.89
C GLY A 318 5.96 -10.73 14.39
N GLU A 319 5.37 -10.68 13.19
CA GLU A 319 5.05 -9.44 12.49
C GLU A 319 3.72 -8.84 12.98
N PRO A 320 3.60 -7.49 13.06
CA PRO A 320 2.39 -6.80 13.54
C PRO A 320 1.25 -6.79 12.50
N GLU A 321 0.95 -7.93 11.85
CA GLU A 321 -0.02 -8.07 10.75
C GLU A 321 -1.37 -7.43 11.06
N THR A 322 -1.89 -7.65 12.27
CA THR A 322 -3.20 -7.14 12.71
C THR A 322 -3.20 -5.61 12.77
N CYS A 323 -2.13 -5.00 13.30
CA CYS A 323 -1.99 -3.55 13.33
C CYS A 323 -1.77 -2.96 11.94
N ARG A 324 -1.00 -3.63 11.06
CA ARG A 324 -0.84 -3.23 9.64
C ARG A 324 -2.14 -3.32 8.85
N ALA A 325 -2.90 -4.41 9.00
CA ALA A 325 -4.20 -4.60 8.34
C ALA A 325 -5.20 -3.53 8.80
N MET A 326 -5.24 -3.24 10.10
CA MET A 326 -6.05 -2.17 10.65
C MET A 326 -5.64 -0.79 10.13
N TYR A 327 -4.33 -0.48 10.11
CA TYR A 327 -3.86 0.82 9.63
C TYR A 327 -4.16 1.02 8.13
N ARG A 328 -4.02 -0.01 7.30
CA ARG A 328 -4.42 0.02 5.88
C ARG A 328 -5.91 0.29 5.66
N LEU A 329 -6.78 -0.21 6.55
CA LEU A 329 -8.23 0.00 6.46
C LEU A 329 -8.67 1.35 7.06
N TYR A 330 -8.05 1.74 8.18
CA TYR A 330 -8.59 2.76 9.10
C TYR A 330 -7.61 3.89 9.43
N GLY A 331 -6.34 3.84 9.03
CA GLY A 331 -5.28 4.80 9.39
C GLY A 331 -5.72 6.27 9.31
N PRO A 332 -6.26 6.76 8.18
CA PRO A 332 -6.76 8.13 8.08
C PRO A 332 -7.88 8.48 9.08
N ARG A 333 -8.77 7.53 9.41
CA ARG A 333 -9.84 7.71 10.41
C ARG A 333 -9.28 7.72 11.83
N ILE A 334 -8.30 6.84 12.11
CA ILE A 334 -7.57 6.76 13.37
C ILE A 334 -6.84 8.07 13.63
N LEU A 335 -6.08 8.58 12.66
CA LEU A 335 -5.34 9.86 12.78
C LEU A 335 -6.30 11.06 12.93
N ALA A 336 -7.40 11.10 12.18
CA ALA A 336 -8.41 12.16 12.30
C ALA A 336 -9.07 12.19 13.69
N ALA A 337 -9.45 11.02 14.23
CA ALA A 337 -10.01 10.91 15.58
C ALA A 337 -8.96 11.22 16.67
N ALA A 338 -7.72 10.73 16.48
CA ALA A 338 -6.59 10.98 17.38
C ALA A 338 -6.30 12.48 17.53
N ALA A 339 -6.23 13.22 16.41
CA ALA A 339 -6.09 14.67 16.41
C ALA A 339 -7.31 15.37 17.05
N ARG A 340 -8.54 15.05 16.58
CA ARG A 340 -9.79 15.67 17.04
C ARG A 340 -10.00 15.56 18.55
N HIS A 341 -9.65 14.44 19.16
CA HIS A 341 -9.86 14.20 20.58
C HIS A 341 -8.61 14.45 21.44
N GLY A 342 -7.43 14.67 20.84
CA GLY A 342 -6.17 14.78 21.59
C GLY A 342 -5.84 13.49 22.32
N VAL A 343 -5.84 12.37 21.59
CA VAL A 343 -5.55 11.00 22.04
C VAL A 343 -4.52 10.43 21.06
N ASN A 344 -3.47 9.74 21.53
CA ASN A 344 -2.47 9.22 20.60
C ASN A 344 -3.01 8.04 19.75
N PRO A 345 -2.59 7.90 18.48
CA PRO A 345 -3.15 6.90 17.58
C PRO A 345 -2.82 5.46 18.01
N ALA A 346 -1.71 5.24 18.74
CA ALA A 346 -1.34 3.94 19.27
C ALA A 346 -2.37 3.43 20.30
N LEU A 347 -2.99 4.31 21.11
CA LEU A 347 -4.08 3.92 22.01
C LEU A 347 -5.35 3.48 21.26
N ILE A 348 -5.69 4.16 20.16
CA ILE A 348 -6.85 3.81 19.33
C ILE A 348 -6.61 2.44 18.68
N MET A 349 -5.43 2.24 18.08
CA MET A 349 -5.04 0.96 17.48
C MET A 349 -4.96 -0.18 18.50
N MET A 350 -4.38 0.06 19.68
CA MET A 350 -4.37 -0.88 20.80
C MET A 350 -5.78 -1.31 21.18
N THR A 351 -6.72 -0.38 21.33
CA THR A 351 -8.12 -0.70 21.67
C THR A 351 -8.77 -1.54 20.58
N ILE A 352 -8.69 -1.14 19.31
CA ILE A 352 -9.28 -1.91 18.19
C ILE A 352 -8.70 -3.34 18.11
N ALA A 353 -7.39 -3.51 18.29
CA ALA A 353 -6.77 -4.82 18.27
C ALA A 353 -7.14 -5.67 19.51
N THR A 354 -7.24 -5.07 20.69
CA THR A 354 -7.59 -5.80 21.92
C THR A 354 -9.06 -6.22 21.94
N GLU A 355 -9.95 -5.42 21.37
CA GLU A 355 -11.40 -5.63 21.39
C GLU A 355 -11.96 -6.31 20.12
N ALA A 356 -11.35 -6.14 18.93
CA ALA A 356 -11.91 -6.62 17.65
C ALA A 356 -10.98 -7.45 16.74
N ALA A 357 -9.74 -7.77 17.13
CA ALA A 357 -8.83 -8.55 16.27
C ALA A 357 -9.35 -9.95 15.87
N PHE A 358 -10.26 -10.55 16.65
CA PHE A 358 -10.91 -11.82 16.27
C PHE A 358 -11.82 -11.71 15.02
N ALA A 359 -12.15 -10.49 14.61
CA ALA A 359 -12.89 -10.14 13.41
C ALA A 359 -12.01 -9.48 12.33
N ARG A 360 -10.67 -9.61 12.40
CA ARG A 360 -9.72 -9.06 11.41
C ARG A 360 -10.12 -9.37 9.97
N ASP A 361 -10.47 -10.63 9.71
CA ASP A 361 -10.77 -11.14 8.37
C ASP A 361 -12.16 -10.66 7.86
N ASP A 362 -13.00 -10.16 8.77
CA ASP A 362 -14.28 -9.46 8.52
C ASP A 362 -14.08 -7.92 8.52
N GLY A 363 -12.83 -7.45 8.37
CA GLY A 363 -12.49 -6.04 8.36
C GLY A 363 -12.66 -5.34 9.72
N PHE A 364 -12.49 -6.07 10.84
CA PHE A 364 -12.65 -5.60 12.23
C PHE A 364 -14.06 -5.13 12.62
N THR A 365 -15.10 -5.43 11.82
CA THR A 365 -16.44 -4.89 12.03
C THR A 365 -17.56 -5.88 11.68
N GLY A 366 -18.80 -5.40 11.60
CA GLY A 366 -19.96 -6.17 11.16
C GLY A 366 -20.52 -7.12 12.23
N PRO A 367 -21.46 -8.02 11.86
CA PRO A 367 -22.25 -8.82 12.79
C PRO A 367 -21.44 -9.70 13.75
N LYS A 368 -20.24 -10.12 13.33
CA LYS A 368 -19.30 -10.89 14.16
C LYS A 368 -18.81 -10.11 15.39
N THR A 369 -18.79 -8.78 15.30
CA THR A 369 -18.43 -7.88 16.42
C THR A 369 -19.59 -7.54 17.36
N PHE A 370 -20.80 -8.05 17.14
CA PHE A 370 -21.95 -7.75 18.01
C PHE A 370 -21.94 -8.63 19.28
N ARG A 371 -21.51 -8.06 20.41
CA ARG A 371 -21.40 -8.74 21.71
C ARG A 371 -22.56 -8.34 22.62
N TRP A 372 -23.41 -9.28 23.02
CA TRP A 372 -24.57 -9.00 23.89
C TRP A 372 -24.20 -9.02 25.37
N GLU A 373 -24.31 -7.86 26.01
CA GLU A 373 -23.98 -7.61 27.42
C GLU A 373 -25.22 -7.75 28.31
N GLY A 374 -25.67 -8.99 28.50
CA GLY A 374 -26.91 -9.33 29.22
C GLY A 374 -27.00 -8.86 30.68
N HIS A 375 -25.89 -8.43 31.28
CA HIS A 375 -25.81 -8.01 32.67
C HIS A 375 -25.97 -6.48 32.87
N VAL A 376 -25.73 -5.68 31.83
CA VAL A 376 -25.79 -4.21 31.84
C VAL A 376 -27.24 -3.72 31.99
N GLU A 377 -27.46 -2.56 32.62
CA GLU A 377 -28.78 -1.94 32.78
C GLU A 377 -28.88 -0.65 31.96
N ASN A 378 -29.96 -0.50 31.19
CA ASN A 378 -30.24 0.71 30.42
C ASN A 378 -31.11 1.63 31.27
N THR A 379 -30.47 2.41 32.15
CA THR A 379 -31.15 3.37 33.04
C THR A 379 -31.55 4.67 32.34
N ASP A 380 -31.13 4.89 31.09
CA ASP A 380 -31.34 6.11 30.32
C ASP A 380 -32.59 6.07 29.40
N VAL A 381 -33.48 5.10 29.63
CA VAL A 381 -34.70 4.82 28.85
C VAL A 381 -35.85 4.43 29.76
N SER A 382 -37.09 4.60 29.29
CA SER A 382 -38.30 4.23 30.05
C SER A 382 -39.18 3.21 29.28
N PRO A 383 -39.70 2.16 29.94
CA PRO A 383 -39.20 1.62 31.21
C PRO A 383 -37.78 1.06 31.07
N VAL A 384 -37.00 1.17 32.15
CA VAL A 384 -35.64 0.62 32.33
C VAL A 384 -35.64 -0.89 32.09
N PHE A 385 -34.53 -1.42 31.56
CA PHE A 385 -34.37 -2.86 31.33
C PHE A 385 -32.89 -3.30 31.36
N ARG A 386 -32.66 -4.59 31.63
CA ARG A 386 -31.33 -5.22 31.58
C ARG A 386 -31.06 -5.89 30.24
N GLY A 387 -29.79 -5.87 29.83
CA GLY A 387 -29.30 -6.31 28.53
C GLY A 387 -28.93 -5.14 27.63
N SER A 388 -27.66 -5.05 27.24
CA SER A 388 -27.15 -4.07 26.27
C SER A 388 -26.19 -4.76 25.29
N TYR A 389 -25.40 -4.02 24.52
CA TYR A 389 -24.42 -4.61 23.60
C TYR A 389 -23.20 -3.71 23.36
N SER A 390 -22.10 -4.34 22.98
CA SER A 390 -20.92 -3.74 22.36
C SER A 390 -20.88 -4.10 20.87
N ALA A 391 -20.41 -3.19 20.03
CA ALA A 391 -20.36 -3.40 18.58
C ALA A 391 -19.21 -2.64 17.90
N GLY A 392 -18.77 -3.13 16.74
CA GLY A 392 -17.80 -2.47 15.87
C GLY A 392 -16.33 -2.57 16.31
N PRO A 393 -15.43 -1.91 15.57
CA PRO A 393 -13.98 -1.93 15.78
C PRO A 393 -13.53 -1.62 17.21
N MET A 394 -14.16 -0.66 17.89
CA MET A 394 -13.79 -0.27 19.25
C MET A 394 -14.71 -0.87 20.35
N GLN A 395 -15.59 -1.81 20.00
CA GLN A 395 -16.53 -2.49 20.92
C GLN A 395 -17.29 -1.55 21.87
N CYS A 396 -17.63 -0.35 21.41
CA CYS A 396 -18.22 0.69 22.25
C CYS A 396 -19.55 0.20 22.85
N LEU A 397 -19.66 0.18 24.18
CA LEU A 397 -20.85 -0.28 24.90
C LEU A 397 -21.98 0.74 24.72
N ALA A 398 -23.13 0.29 24.21
CA ALA A 398 -24.22 1.19 23.78
C ALA A 398 -24.69 2.16 24.88
N THR A 399 -24.79 1.74 26.15
CA THR A 399 -25.11 2.65 27.26
C THR A 399 -24.01 3.68 27.51
N THR A 400 -22.74 3.31 27.41
CA THR A 400 -21.60 4.25 27.57
C THR A 400 -21.53 5.25 26.41
N VAL A 401 -21.78 4.80 25.17
CA VAL A 401 -21.89 5.70 23.99
C VAL A 401 -22.96 6.75 24.23
N ARG A 402 -24.16 6.34 24.68
CA ARG A 402 -25.26 7.28 24.96
C ARG A 402 -24.93 8.23 26.11
N ASP A 403 -24.31 7.76 27.19
CA ASP A 403 -23.93 8.61 28.32
C ASP A 403 -22.82 9.63 27.94
N MET A 404 -21.83 9.19 27.17
CA MET A 404 -20.75 10.03 26.66
C MET A 404 -21.29 11.11 25.70
N LEU A 405 -22.15 10.75 24.74
CA LEU A 405 -22.76 11.75 23.83
C LEU A 405 -23.60 12.76 24.62
N LYS A 406 -24.47 12.30 25.52
CA LYS A 406 -25.35 13.18 26.33
C LYS A 406 -24.61 14.10 27.29
N ARG A 407 -23.45 13.69 27.84
CA ARG A 407 -22.69 14.48 28.83
C ARG A 407 -21.49 15.24 28.26
N HIS A 408 -20.94 14.78 27.14
CA HIS A 408 -19.64 15.23 26.63
C HIS A 408 -19.61 15.47 25.12
N GLY A 409 -20.71 15.24 24.39
CA GLY A 409 -20.77 15.40 22.93
C GLY A 409 -20.22 16.75 22.46
N THR A 410 -20.77 17.84 23.00
CA THR A 410 -20.35 19.22 22.68
C THR A 410 -18.93 19.55 23.11
N ARG A 411 -18.41 18.88 24.14
CA ARG A 411 -17.02 19.06 24.58
C ARG A 411 -16.02 18.42 23.61
N TYR A 412 -16.44 17.40 22.88
CA TYR A 412 -15.58 16.59 22.00
C TYR A 412 -15.96 16.67 20.51
N GLY A 413 -16.89 17.55 20.12
CA GLY A 413 -17.30 17.77 18.71
C GLY A 413 -18.22 16.67 18.15
N LEU A 414 -18.88 15.91 19.02
CA LEU A 414 -19.70 14.75 18.66
C LEU A 414 -21.20 15.05 18.53
N ASP A 415 -21.62 16.32 18.57
CA ASP A 415 -23.04 16.74 18.51
C ASP A 415 -23.76 16.30 17.22
N ARG A 416 -23.01 15.89 16.18
CA ARG A 416 -23.55 15.35 14.93
C ARG A 416 -24.11 13.92 15.05
N TYR A 417 -23.95 13.26 16.19
CA TYR A 417 -24.48 11.93 16.47
C TYR A 417 -25.63 12.00 17.49
N ASP A 418 -26.86 11.69 17.09
CA ASP A 418 -27.89 11.39 18.09
C ASP A 418 -27.55 10.07 18.81
N ALA A 419 -27.70 10.10 20.13
CA ALA A 419 -27.33 9.00 21.01
C ALA A 419 -28.14 7.72 20.74
N PHE A 420 -29.44 7.83 20.43
CA PHE A 420 -30.31 6.69 20.18
C PHE A 420 -30.33 6.26 18.71
N GLU A 421 -30.03 7.15 17.76
CA GLU A 421 -29.78 6.75 16.38
C GLU A 421 -28.51 5.90 16.27
N VAL A 422 -27.39 6.32 16.89
CA VAL A 422 -26.10 5.60 16.76
C VAL A 422 -25.99 4.37 17.66
N ALA A 423 -26.56 4.43 18.87
CA ALA A 423 -26.52 3.35 19.86
C ALA A 423 -27.94 3.01 20.36
N PRO A 424 -28.83 2.49 19.47
CA PRO A 424 -30.24 2.23 19.78
C PRO A 424 -30.44 1.28 20.97
N ALA A 425 -31.49 1.52 21.75
CA ALA A 425 -31.80 0.77 22.96
C ALA A 425 -32.52 -0.56 22.66
N ILE A 426 -31.75 -1.58 22.26
CA ILE A 426 -32.25 -2.92 21.92
C ILE A 426 -32.68 -3.68 23.19
N ARG A 427 -33.99 -3.95 23.35
CA ARG A 427 -34.59 -4.58 24.55
C ARG A 427 -34.32 -6.09 24.72
N THR A 428 -34.04 -6.80 23.64
CA THR A 428 -33.90 -8.26 23.61
C THR A 428 -32.72 -8.66 22.73
N ARG A 429 -31.96 -9.68 23.12
CA ARG A 429 -30.80 -10.15 22.36
C ARG A 429 -31.22 -10.51 20.92
N PRO A 430 -30.68 -9.86 19.88
CA PRO A 430 -30.89 -10.28 18.50
C PRO A 430 -30.32 -11.69 18.27
N ASN A 431 -31.08 -12.51 17.55
CA ASN A 431 -30.60 -13.80 17.05
C ASN A 431 -31.17 -14.04 15.63
N PRO A 432 -30.35 -13.96 14.56
CA PRO A 432 -28.91 -13.67 14.56
C PRO A 432 -28.57 -12.23 15.02
N ALA A 433 -27.27 -11.93 15.14
CA ALA A 433 -26.80 -10.55 15.30
C ALA A 433 -27.30 -9.65 14.14
N PRO A 434 -27.51 -8.34 14.37
CA PRO A 434 -28.00 -7.43 13.33
C PRO A 434 -27.04 -7.41 12.13
N ALA A 435 -27.57 -7.56 10.91
CA ALA A 435 -26.78 -7.52 9.68
C ALA A 435 -26.14 -6.13 9.44
N SER A 436 -26.83 -5.08 9.85
CA SER A 436 -26.35 -3.70 9.89
C SER A 436 -26.54 -3.10 11.29
N HIS A 437 -25.63 -2.21 11.67
CA HIS A 437 -25.68 -1.45 12.91
C HIS A 437 -24.83 -0.17 12.74
N PRO A 438 -25.23 1.01 13.25
CA PRO A 438 -24.45 2.25 13.05
C PRO A 438 -23.02 2.17 13.59
N LEU A 439 -22.83 1.57 14.77
CA LEU A 439 -21.49 1.28 15.32
C LEU A 439 -20.64 0.29 14.49
N TYR A 440 -21.16 -0.34 13.43
CA TYR A 440 -20.30 -1.06 12.47
C TYR A 440 -19.60 -0.13 11.48
N ASP A 441 -20.05 1.12 11.30
CA ASP A 441 -19.29 2.10 10.55
C ASP A 441 -17.99 2.41 11.29
N ALA A 442 -16.87 2.33 10.56
CA ALA A 442 -15.54 2.49 11.12
C ALA A 442 -15.27 3.93 11.55
N GLU A 443 -15.75 4.95 10.83
CA GLU A 443 -15.56 6.34 11.24
C GLU A 443 -16.29 6.61 12.55
N THR A 444 -17.57 6.27 12.59
CA THR A 444 -18.45 6.41 13.77
C THR A 444 -17.94 5.64 14.98
N SER A 445 -17.52 4.38 14.82
CA SER A 445 -16.99 3.57 15.93
C SER A 445 -15.67 4.13 16.46
N ILE A 446 -14.75 4.50 15.57
CA ILE A 446 -13.41 4.99 15.94
C ILE A 446 -13.48 6.37 16.62
N GLU A 447 -14.31 7.26 16.11
CA GLU A 447 -14.46 8.60 16.68
C GLU A 447 -15.14 8.56 18.06
N ILE A 448 -16.22 7.79 18.20
CA ILE A 448 -16.90 7.60 19.49
C ILE A 448 -15.99 6.91 20.50
N GLY A 449 -15.24 5.88 20.09
CA GLY A 449 -14.28 5.19 20.97
C GLY A 449 -13.08 6.07 21.39
N ALA A 450 -12.59 6.93 20.50
CA ALA A 450 -11.57 7.93 20.84
C ALA A 450 -12.12 9.01 21.79
N GLY A 451 -13.36 9.46 21.60
CA GLY A 451 -14.09 10.30 22.55
C GLY A 451 -14.26 9.62 23.93
N GLU A 452 -14.52 8.32 23.96
CA GLU A 452 -14.64 7.53 25.19
C GLU A 452 -13.28 7.35 25.91
N ILE A 453 -12.16 7.23 25.19
CA ILE A 453 -10.81 7.32 25.78
C ILE A 453 -10.60 8.72 26.37
N ARG A 454 -10.89 9.78 25.60
CA ARG A 454 -10.70 11.17 26.03
C ARG A 454 -11.55 11.55 27.25
N MET A 455 -12.74 10.97 27.38
CA MET A 455 -13.62 11.12 28.54
C MET A 455 -12.92 10.76 29.86
N ARG A 456 -12.00 9.78 29.85
CA ARG A 456 -11.30 9.27 31.05
C ARG A 456 -9.90 9.87 31.26
N TRP A 457 -9.46 10.78 30.39
CA TRP A 457 -8.09 11.32 30.33
C TRP A 457 -7.58 11.96 31.62
N SER A 458 -8.48 12.51 32.45
CA SER A 458 -8.15 13.05 33.79
C SER A 458 -7.63 12.00 34.79
N THR A 459 -7.88 10.72 34.50
CA THR A 459 -7.53 9.58 35.37
C THR A 459 -6.49 8.66 34.71
N THR A 460 -6.49 8.58 33.38
CA THR A 460 -5.57 7.73 32.60
C THR A 460 -4.32 8.46 32.13
N GLY A 461 -4.43 9.75 31.78
CA GLY A 461 -3.52 10.36 30.82
C GLY A 461 -3.50 9.55 29.52
N ASP A 462 -2.34 9.46 28.88
CA ASP A 462 -2.06 8.60 27.73
C ASP A 462 -1.48 7.21 28.11
N ASP A 463 -1.36 6.90 29.41
CA ASP A 463 -0.76 5.66 29.91
C ASP A 463 -1.57 4.44 29.44
N PRO A 464 -1.03 3.61 28.52
CA PRO A 464 -1.83 2.61 27.80
C PRO A 464 -2.43 1.55 28.72
N MET A 465 -1.77 1.26 29.85
CA MET A 465 -2.26 0.28 30.83
C MET A 465 -3.35 0.87 31.74
N LEU A 466 -3.34 2.18 31.97
CA LEU A 466 -4.45 2.88 32.61
C LEU A 466 -5.64 3.04 31.64
N VAL A 467 -5.38 3.36 30.37
CA VAL A 467 -6.41 3.46 29.32
C VAL A 467 -7.11 2.12 29.10
N ALA A 468 -6.37 1.03 28.85
CA ALA A 468 -6.95 -0.29 28.62
C ALA A 468 -7.81 -0.77 29.81
N ALA A 469 -7.33 -0.60 31.05
CA ALA A 469 -8.10 -0.93 32.25
C ALA A 469 -9.37 -0.08 32.39
N ALA A 470 -9.26 1.24 32.13
CA ALA A 470 -10.38 2.17 32.22
C ALA A 470 -11.42 1.98 31.11
N TYR A 471 -11.01 1.53 29.92
CA TYR A 471 -11.90 1.21 28.81
C TYR A 471 -12.64 -0.10 29.09
N ASN A 472 -11.91 -1.19 29.35
CA ASN A 472 -12.47 -2.53 29.53
C ASN A 472 -13.33 -2.70 30.79
N ALA A 473 -12.97 -2.05 31.90
CA ALA A 473 -13.72 -2.13 33.16
C ALA A 473 -14.56 -0.87 33.47
N GLY A 474 -14.65 0.08 32.53
CA GLY A 474 -15.32 1.38 32.71
C GLY A 474 -14.58 2.40 33.60
N GLY A 475 -13.55 1.96 34.34
CA GLY A 475 -12.75 2.80 35.25
C GLY A 475 -11.59 2.02 35.91
N ILE A 476 -10.68 2.73 36.59
CA ILE A 476 -9.45 2.14 37.15
C ILE A 476 -9.68 1.62 38.57
N TYR A 477 -10.15 0.37 38.69
CA TYR A 477 -10.41 -0.29 39.97
C TYR A 477 -9.27 -1.24 40.39
N PRO A 478 -9.03 -1.46 41.69
CA PRO A 478 -8.08 -2.49 42.15
C PRO A 478 -8.60 -3.90 41.87
N SER A 479 -7.68 -4.83 41.58
CA SER A 479 -7.95 -6.26 41.42
C SER A 479 -6.78 -7.10 41.94
N ARG A 480 -7.09 -8.28 42.48
CA ARG A 480 -6.10 -9.32 42.80
C ARG A 480 -6.04 -10.43 41.74
N HIS A 481 -6.89 -10.36 40.71
CA HIS A 481 -7.00 -11.38 39.65
C HIS A 481 -6.17 -11.06 38.41
N SER A 482 -5.65 -9.83 38.29
CA SER A 482 -4.74 -9.41 37.22
C SER A 482 -3.36 -9.12 37.79
N ALA A 483 -2.31 -9.56 37.09
CA ALA A 483 -0.92 -9.26 37.44
C ALA A 483 -0.65 -7.74 37.55
N TRP A 484 -1.39 -6.93 36.79
CA TRP A 484 -1.28 -5.45 36.79
C TRP A 484 -1.88 -4.77 38.03
N GLY A 485 -2.55 -5.52 38.93
CA GLY A 485 -3.22 -4.99 40.11
C GLY A 485 -4.51 -4.21 39.81
N MET A 486 -4.90 -4.11 38.53
CA MET A 486 -6.06 -3.37 38.04
C MET A 486 -7.14 -4.31 37.53
N ARG A 487 -8.41 -3.90 37.60
CA ARG A 487 -9.52 -4.66 37.03
C ARG A 487 -9.50 -4.56 35.51
N ALA A 488 -9.44 -5.73 34.89
CA ALA A 488 -9.81 -6.02 33.52
C ALA A 488 -10.34 -7.46 33.49
N TYR A 489 -10.99 -7.86 32.39
CA TYR A 489 -11.44 -9.24 32.18
C TYR A 489 -10.34 -10.04 31.45
N ASP A 490 -10.19 -11.30 31.83
CA ASP A 490 -9.22 -12.26 31.27
C ASP A 490 -7.78 -11.69 31.16
N ASP A 491 -7.10 -11.98 30.05
CA ASP A 491 -5.74 -11.54 29.72
C ASP A 491 -5.66 -10.14 29.10
N HIS A 492 -6.76 -9.36 29.12
CA HIS A 492 -6.94 -8.15 28.31
C HIS A 492 -5.78 -7.15 28.43
N LEU A 493 -5.19 -6.97 29.62
CA LEU A 493 -4.07 -6.04 29.82
C LEU A 493 -2.73 -6.57 29.27
N ASP A 494 -2.50 -7.88 29.29
CA ASP A 494 -1.33 -8.49 28.64
C ASP A 494 -1.49 -8.39 27.10
N ARG A 495 -2.70 -8.57 26.56
CA ARG A 495 -2.98 -8.32 25.13
C ARG A 495 -2.84 -6.85 24.74
N ALA A 496 -3.39 -5.93 25.53
CA ALA A 496 -3.25 -4.49 25.30
C ALA A 496 -1.78 -4.05 25.31
N ALA A 497 -0.95 -4.59 26.21
CA ALA A 497 0.48 -4.28 26.25
C ALA A 497 1.19 -4.67 24.94
N ARG A 498 0.85 -5.85 24.37
CA ARG A 498 1.38 -6.32 23.07
C ARG A 498 0.89 -5.45 21.93
N TRP A 499 -0.42 -5.28 21.82
CA TRP A 499 -1.02 -4.50 20.73
C TRP A 499 -0.63 -3.02 20.75
N TYR A 500 -0.29 -2.45 21.91
CA TYR A 500 0.29 -1.11 21.97
C TYR A 500 1.69 -1.06 21.36
N GLY A 501 2.57 -2.03 21.65
CA GLY A 501 3.89 -2.12 21.02
C GLY A 501 3.83 -2.42 19.53
N ASP A 502 2.88 -3.24 19.08
CA ASP A 502 2.64 -3.49 17.65
C ASP A 502 2.03 -2.28 16.93
N ALA A 503 1.17 -1.51 17.59
CA ALA A 503 0.68 -0.23 17.08
C ALA A 503 1.81 0.80 16.96
N CYS A 504 2.66 0.92 17.99
CA CYS A 504 3.87 1.75 17.95
C CYS A 504 4.81 1.33 16.80
N ALA A 505 5.06 0.03 16.61
CA ALA A 505 5.86 -0.45 15.49
C ALA A 505 5.29 -0.02 14.13
N VAL A 506 3.99 -0.21 13.90
CA VAL A 506 3.33 0.18 12.65
C VAL A 506 3.29 1.70 12.44
N LEU A 507 3.12 2.49 13.52
CA LEU A 507 3.16 3.95 13.40
C LEU A 507 4.57 4.47 13.07
N SER A 508 5.63 3.80 13.55
CA SER A 508 7.02 4.09 13.15
C SER A 508 7.31 3.65 11.70
N GLU A 509 6.80 2.49 11.28
CA GLU A 509 6.84 2.02 9.87
C GLU A 509 6.16 3.01 8.90
N GLU A 510 5.12 3.71 9.35
CA GLU A 510 4.35 4.72 8.61
C GLU A 510 4.87 6.16 8.85
N GLY A 511 6.06 6.31 9.46
CA GLY A 511 6.77 7.59 9.60
C GLY A 511 6.18 8.58 10.60
N LEU A 512 5.40 8.10 11.59
CA LEU A 512 4.79 8.92 12.64
C LEU A 512 5.59 8.93 13.96
N LEU A 513 6.51 7.98 14.17
CA LEU A 513 7.31 7.78 15.39
C LEU A 513 8.80 7.54 15.06
#